data_AF-A0A1F4YJT6-F1
#
_entry.id   AF-A0A1F4YJT6-F1
#
_cell.length_a   1.000
_cell.length_b   1.000
_cell.length_c   1.000
_cell.angle_alpha   90.00
_cell.angle_beta   90.00
_cell.angle_gamma   90.00
#
_symmetry.space_group_name_H-M   'P 1'
#
loop_
_entity.id
_entity.type
_entity.pdbx_description
1 polymer ?
#
loop_
_entity_poly.entity_id
_entity_poly.type
_entity_poly.pdbx_seq_one_letter_code
_entity_poly.pdbx_strand_id
1 'polypeptide(L)'
;MSIQDNMDLLNQYRDKFMHIFNVPLTRWMHPLYGFDIGAFDDWIKTPADISLRDHIFNIYGDEGVQIVLGVLGVQPKSEFTTEGQEENQ
;
A
#
# COMPACT_ATOMS: atom_id res chain seq x y z
N MET A 1 -16.56 -6.23 -5.53
CA MET A 1 -15.77 -6.99 -4.54
C MET A 1 -16.75 -7.71 -3.64
N SER A 2 -16.73 -9.04 -3.65
CA SER A 2 -17.53 -9.85 -2.75
C SER A 2 -16.96 -9.76 -1.33
N ILE A 3 -17.76 -10.13 -0.32
CA ILE A 3 -17.29 -10.24 1.07
C ILE A 3 -16.11 -11.22 1.18
N GLN A 4 -16.14 -12.30 0.40
CA GLN A 4 -15.10 -13.30 0.36
C GLN A 4 -13.79 -12.72 -0.22
N ASP A 5 -13.87 -11.93 -1.28
CA ASP A 5 -12.71 -11.30 -1.90
C ASP A 5 -12.00 -10.35 -0.91
N ASN A 6 -12.76 -9.63 -0.08
CA ASN A 6 -12.19 -8.76 0.96
C ASN A 6 -11.50 -9.59 2.06
N MET A 7 -12.11 -10.70 2.49
CA MET A 7 -11.51 -11.61 3.47
C MET A 7 -10.24 -12.28 2.96
N ASP A 8 -10.19 -12.67 1.68
CA ASP A 8 -9.03 -13.31 1.08
C ASP A 8 -7.86 -12.31 0.93
N LEU A 9 -8.16 -11.07 0.51
CA LEU A 9 -7.20 -9.96 0.44
C LEU A 9 -6.60 -9.68 1.82
N LEU A 10 -7.41 -9.66 2.88
CA LEU A 10 -6.91 -9.47 4.24
C LEU A 10 -6.02 -10.62 4.69
N ASN A 11 -6.43 -11.87 4.46
CA ASN A 11 -5.60 -13.02 4.82
C ASN A 11 -4.24 -12.98 4.09
N GLN A 12 -4.22 -12.46 2.85
CA GLN A 12 -3.01 -12.36 2.06
C GLN A 12 -2.06 -11.23 2.53
N TYR A 13 -2.59 -10.07 2.90
CA TYR A 13 -1.79 -8.87 3.14
C TYR A 13 -1.67 -8.46 4.61
N ARG A 14 -2.52 -8.95 5.52
CA ARG A 14 -2.55 -8.51 6.93
C ARG A 14 -1.22 -8.67 7.63
N ASP A 15 -0.64 -9.86 7.58
CA ASP A 15 0.59 -10.15 8.32
C ASP A 15 1.78 -9.39 7.72
N LYS A 16 1.80 -9.25 6.38
CA LYS A 16 2.83 -8.47 5.69
C LYS A 16 2.72 -6.98 5.98
N PHE A 17 1.50 -6.43 5.98
CA PHE A 17 1.23 -5.03 6.31
C PHE A 17 1.65 -4.73 7.75
N MET A 18 1.28 -5.61 8.70
CA MET A 18 1.74 -5.49 10.08
C MET A 18 3.25 -5.61 10.20
N HIS A 19 3.89 -6.49 9.44
CA HIS A 19 5.34 -6.67 9.49
C HIS A 19 6.12 -5.43 8.98
N ILE A 20 5.69 -4.84 7.85
CA ILE A 20 6.38 -3.69 7.25
C ILE A 20 6.09 -2.39 8.00
N PHE A 21 4.81 -2.12 8.25
CA PHE A 21 4.39 -0.83 8.79
C PHE A 21 4.21 -0.85 10.31
N ASN A 22 4.29 -2.01 10.95
CA ASN A 22 4.06 -2.17 12.39
C ASN A 22 2.70 -1.58 12.85
N VAL A 23 1.72 -1.57 11.94
CA VAL A 23 0.35 -1.14 12.18
C VAL A 23 -0.63 -2.21 11.68
N PRO A 24 -1.70 -2.51 12.44
CA PRO A 24 -2.65 -3.54 12.03
C PRO A 24 -3.61 -3.01 10.97
N LEU A 25 -3.98 -3.86 10.01
CA LEU A 25 -5.22 -3.66 9.25
C LEU A 25 -6.40 -3.76 10.22
N THR A 26 -7.21 -2.71 10.29
CA THR A 26 -8.31 -2.60 11.26
C THR A 26 -9.64 -2.94 10.62
N ARG A 27 -10.57 -3.42 11.45
CA ARG A 27 -11.96 -3.64 11.01
C ARG A 27 -12.64 -2.29 10.87
N TRP A 28 -12.99 -1.89 9.65
CA TRP A 28 -13.56 -0.58 9.37
C TRP A 28 -15.09 -0.60 9.37
N MET A 29 -15.72 -1.60 8.71
CA MET A 29 -17.17 -1.79 8.73
C MET A 29 -17.48 -3.26 8.48
N HIS A 30 -18.29 -3.96 9.29
CA HIS A 30 -18.44 -5.41 9.07
C HIS A 30 -19.09 -5.71 7.70
N PRO A 31 -18.49 -6.53 6.82
CA PRO A 31 -17.27 -7.35 6.96
C PRO A 31 -16.00 -6.79 6.25
N LEU A 32 -16.00 -5.53 5.83
CA LEU A 32 -14.86 -4.78 5.29
C LEU A 32 -13.80 -4.51 6.38
N TYR A 33 -12.59 -4.99 6.14
CA TYR A 33 -11.41 -4.51 6.86
C TYR A 33 -10.49 -3.77 5.90
N GLY A 34 -9.69 -2.88 6.45
CA GLY A 34 -8.80 -2.02 5.70
C GLY A 34 -8.04 -1.10 6.65
N PHE A 35 -7.61 0.03 6.13
CA PHE A 35 -7.03 1.10 6.91
C PHE A 35 -7.48 2.43 6.33
N ASP A 36 -7.49 3.46 7.17
CA ASP A 36 -7.73 4.82 6.72
C ASP A 36 -6.45 5.35 6.06
N ILE A 37 -6.50 5.60 4.75
CA ILE A 37 -5.35 6.07 3.99
C ILE A 37 -4.88 7.47 4.44
N GLY A 38 -5.80 8.34 4.87
CA GLY A 38 -5.46 9.66 5.38
C GLY A 38 -4.77 9.58 6.75
N ALA A 39 -5.31 8.76 7.67
CA ALA A 39 -4.65 8.54 8.95
C ALA A 39 -3.29 7.84 8.81
N PHE A 40 -3.13 6.99 7.79
CA PHE A 40 -1.86 6.35 7.46
C PHE A 40 -0.84 7.36 6.91
N ASP A 41 -1.27 8.25 6.01
CA ASP A 41 -0.46 9.35 5.45
C ASP A 41 0.07 10.28 6.56
N ASP A 42 -0.80 10.64 7.51
CA ASP A 42 -0.42 11.43 8.69
C ASP A 42 0.55 10.65 9.61
N TRP A 43 0.34 9.35 9.80
CA TRP A 43 1.16 8.51 10.67
C TRP A 43 2.59 8.31 10.14
N ILE A 44 2.74 8.04 8.84
CA ILE A 44 4.04 7.92 8.17
C ILE A 44 4.69 9.30 7.91
N LYS A 45 3.93 10.38 8.18
CA LYS A 45 4.38 11.77 8.04
C LYS A 45 4.85 12.08 6.63
N THR A 46 4.03 11.78 5.63
CA THR A 46 4.33 12.12 4.24
C THR A 46 4.53 13.63 4.11
N PRO A 47 5.69 14.09 3.61
CA PRO A 47 5.93 15.49 3.27
C PRO A 47 4.93 15.98 2.22
N ALA A 48 4.46 17.22 2.37
CA ALA A 48 3.41 17.78 1.52
C ALA A 48 3.82 17.94 0.03
N ASP A 49 5.11 17.90 -0.28
CA ASP A 49 5.70 18.03 -1.60
C ASP A 49 5.97 16.69 -2.30
N ILE A 50 5.72 15.56 -1.62
CA ILE A 50 5.87 14.22 -2.21
C ILE A 50 4.58 13.43 -2.11
N SER A 51 4.37 12.49 -3.05
CA SER A 51 3.23 11.61 -2.97
C SER A 51 3.42 10.56 -1.87
N LEU A 52 2.32 10.11 -1.24
CA LEU A 52 2.34 9.00 -0.29
C LEU A 52 3.03 7.76 -0.87
N ARG A 53 2.80 7.48 -2.16
CA ARG A 53 3.44 6.35 -2.85
C ARG A 53 4.97 6.48 -2.85
N ASP A 54 5.48 7.63 -3.27
CA ASP A 54 6.92 7.86 -3.36
C ASP A 54 7.56 7.87 -1.97
N HIS A 55 6.85 8.42 -0.97
CA HIS A 55 7.29 8.36 0.42
C HIS A 55 7.40 6.94 0.95
N ILE A 56 6.37 6.10 0.71
CA ILE A 56 6.41 4.66 1.05
C ILE A 56 7.58 3.99 0.34
N PHE A 57 7.80 4.26 -0.95
CA PHE A 57 8.92 3.69 -1.71
C PHE A 57 10.27 4.09 -1.11
N ASN A 58 10.43 5.36 -0.72
CA ASN A 58 11.68 5.85 -0.14
C ASN A 58 12.01 5.22 1.21
N ILE A 59 11.00 4.87 2.02
CA ILE A 59 11.20 4.30 3.37
C ILE A 59 11.25 2.77 3.34
N TYR A 60 10.35 2.14 2.58
CA TYR A 60 10.06 0.70 2.64
C TYR A 60 10.34 -0.03 1.31
N GLY A 61 10.79 0.69 0.28
CA GLY A 61 11.05 0.13 -1.05
C GLY A 61 9.77 -0.28 -1.79
N ASP A 62 9.98 -1.02 -2.88
CA ASP A 62 8.87 -1.53 -3.71
C ASP A 62 7.92 -2.42 -2.91
N GLU A 63 8.44 -3.22 -1.98
CA GLU A 63 7.63 -4.13 -1.16
C GLU A 63 6.54 -3.38 -0.37
N GLY A 64 6.86 -2.24 0.24
CA GLY A 64 5.89 -1.41 0.93
C GLY A 64 4.79 -0.89 -0.01
N VAL A 65 5.17 -0.44 -1.21
CA VAL A 65 4.23 0.04 -2.23
C VAL A 65 3.30 -1.08 -2.68
N GLN A 66 3.84 -2.26 -2.97
CA GLN A 66 3.07 -3.42 -3.43
C GLN A 66 2.04 -3.88 -2.39
N ILE A 67 2.40 -3.86 -1.10
CA ILE A 67 1.46 -4.22 -0.04
C ILE A 67 0.33 -3.18 0.04
N VAL A 68 0.63 -1.89 0.03
CA VAL A 68 -0.41 -0.84 0.12
C VAL A 68 -1.35 -0.90 -1.08
N LEU A 69 -0.83 -1.05 -2.29
CA LEU A 69 -1.65 -1.22 -3.50
C LEU A 69 -2.52 -2.49 -3.42
N GLY A 70 -1.93 -3.60 -2.96
CA GLY A 70 -2.63 -4.86 -2.74
C GLY A 70 -3.79 -4.72 -1.75
N VAL A 71 -3.59 -4.00 -0.63
CA VAL A 71 -4.64 -3.75 0.35
C VAL A 71 -5.75 -2.84 -0.21
N LEU A 72 -5.40 -1.86 -1.05
CA LEU A 72 -6.36 -0.99 -1.72
C LEU A 72 -7.14 -1.69 -2.85
N GLY A 73 -6.85 -2.96 -3.13
CA GLY A 73 -7.45 -3.71 -4.24
C GLY A 73 -7.06 -3.17 -5.61
N VAL A 74 -6.01 -2.34 -5.66
CA VAL A 74 -5.40 -1.89 -6.91
C VAL A 74 -4.48 -3.02 -7.34
N GLN A 75 -4.85 -3.76 -8.38
CA GLN A 75 -3.93 -4.73 -8.96
C GLN A 75 -2.66 -3.97 -9.34
N PRO A 76 -1.48 -4.35 -8.83
CA PRO A 76 -0.25 -3.79 -9.35
C PRO A 76 -0.26 -4.12 -10.84
N LYS A 77 -0.17 -3.08 -11.68
CA LYS A 77 0.17 -3.31 -13.09
C LYS A 77 1.50 -4.05 -13.05
N SER A 78 1.44 -5.35 -13.35
CA SER A 78 2.58 -6.07 -13.89
C SER A 78 3.18 -5.16 -14.96
N GLU A 79 4.48 -4.88 -14.86
CA GLU A 79 5.26 -3.93 -15.67
C GLU A 79 5.41 -2.53 -15.03
N PHE A 80 6.22 -2.44 -13.98
CA PHE A 80 7.29 -1.43 -13.98
C PHE A 80 8.48 -2.07 -14.70
N THR A 81 8.46 -2.05 -16.03
CA THR A 81 9.73 -2.04 -16.77
C THR A 81 10.44 -0.75 -16.38
N THR A 82 11.63 -0.87 -15.83
CA THR A 82 12.59 0.21 -15.65
C THR A 82 13.01 0.72 -17.04
N GLU A 83 12.12 1.43 -17.73
CA GLU A 83 12.42 2.16 -18.95
C GLU A 83 12.13 3.63 -18.69
N GLY A 84 13.05 4.26 -17.98
CA GLY A 84 12.90 5.66 -17.55
C GLY A 84 14.14 6.21 -16.86
N GLN A 85 15.33 5.72 -17.23
CA GLN A 85 16.57 6.46 -17.03
C GLN A 85 17.27 6.51 -18.38
N GLU A 86 17.12 7.65 -19.06
CA GLU A 86 18.14 8.35 -19.86
C GLU A 86 17.47 9.45 -20.72
N GLU A 87 17.24 10.62 -20.12
CA GLU A 87 17.28 11.89 -20.86
C GLU A 87 18.59 12.60 -20.48
N ASN A 88 19.59 12.56 -21.37
CA ASN A 88 20.47 13.69 -21.73
C ASN A 88 21.76 13.19 -22.44
N GLN A 89 21.80 13.29 -23.78
CA GLN A 89 22.68 14.18 -24.56
C GLN A 89 22.64 13.86 -26.06
#